data_AF-A0A3R8PJ49-F1
#
_entry.id   AF-A0A3R8PJ49-F1
#
_cell.length_a   1.000
_cell.length_b   1.000
_cell.length_c   1.000
_cell.angle_alpha   90.00
_cell.angle_beta   90.00
_cell.angle_gamma   90.00
#
_symmetry.space_group_name_H-M   'P 1'
#
loop_
_entity.id
_entity.type
_entity.pdbx_description
1 polymer ?
#
loop_
_entity_poly.entity_id
_entity_poly.type
_entity_poly.pdbx_seq_one_letter_code
_entity_poly.pdbx_strand_id
1 'polypeptide(L)'
;MAGFPPVTDGLFAEECPPGALPADVREALLAACRFRWTRISPAVFGSALQLVTSAKDRRAGGEHYTTEENILRVVDPLFLDELRAEARGLLRDPSTTVAELRRFRDRLAETVVVDPACGCGNFLAVAYREMRAVETEVIVAILAREREREGERERE
;
A
#
# COMPACT_ATOMS: atom_id res chain seq x y z
N MET A 1 -12.88 -28.61 6.09
CA MET A 1 -11.78 -27.67 5.72
C MET A 1 -11.72 -27.38 4.22
N ALA A 2 -12.81 -27.56 3.45
CA ALA A 2 -12.83 -27.21 2.03
C ALA A 2 -13.48 -25.82 1.88
N GLY A 3 -12.69 -24.76 1.71
CA GLY A 3 -13.25 -23.42 1.52
C GLY A 3 -12.29 -22.25 1.67
N PHE A 4 -11.11 -22.43 2.28
CA PHE A 4 -10.11 -21.37 2.41
C PHE A 4 -9.03 -21.52 1.32
N PRO A 5 -8.69 -20.45 0.59
CA PRO A 5 -7.58 -20.50 -0.36
C PRO A 5 -6.24 -20.67 0.37
N PRO A 6 -5.25 -21.33 -0.24
CA PRO A 6 -3.92 -21.36 0.33
C PRO A 6 -3.36 -19.94 0.40
N VAL A 7 -2.82 -19.57 1.57
CA VAL A 7 -2.07 -18.33 1.76
C VAL A 7 -0.61 -18.72 1.91
N THR A 8 0.19 -18.43 0.89
CA THR A 8 1.64 -18.69 0.87
C THR A 8 2.36 -17.37 1.04
N ASP A 9 2.54 -16.97 2.28
CA ASP A 9 3.38 -15.85 2.69
C ASP A 9 4.13 -16.24 3.97
N GLY A 10 5.18 -15.47 4.29
CA GLY A 10 5.95 -15.66 5.54
C GLY A 10 5.11 -15.46 6.81
N LEU A 11 3.88 -14.94 6.69
CA LEU A 11 2.99 -14.63 7.81
C LEU A 11 2.53 -15.89 8.56
N PHE A 12 2.30 -17.00 7.85
CA PHE A 12 1.84 -18.28 8.43
C PHE A 12 2.93 -19.35 8.44
N ALA A 13 4.21 -18.97 8.29
CA ALA A 13 5.33 -19.91 8.24
C ALA A 13 5.64 -20.54 9.62
N GLU A 14 5.28 -19.85 10.70
CA GLU A 14 5.51 -20.32 12.07
C GLU A 14 4.27 -21.03 12.61
N GLU A 15 4.48 -22.22 13.18
CA GLU A 15 3.44 -22.93 13.93
C GLU A 15 3.26 -22.28 15.30
N CYS A 16 2.08 -21.69 15.54
CA CYS A 16 1.71 -21.15 16.83
C CYS A 16 0.77 -22.13 17.55
N PRO A 17 1.16 -22.72 18.70
CA PRO A 17 0.30 -23.65 19.42
C PRO A 17 -0.96 -22.92 19.93
N PRO A 18 -2.15 -23.53 19.82
CA PRO A 18 -3.38 -22.89 20.25
C PRO A 18 -3.38 -22.67 21.76
N GLY A 19 -3.58 -21.41 22.17
CA GLY A 19 -3.88 -21.07 23.56
C GLY A 19 -5.34 -21.33 23.91
N ALA A 20 -5.67 -21.20 25.21
CA ALA A 20 -7.07 -21.14 25.62
C ALA A 20 -7.75 -19.92 24.97
N LEU A 21 -8.98 -20.08 24.49
CA LEU A 21 -9.80 -18.99 23.97
C LEU A 21 -10.95 -18.74 24.94
N PRO A 22 -10.79 -17.81 25.91
CA PRO A 22 -11.84 -17.51 26.86
C PRO A 22 -13.05 -16.86 26.18
N ALA A 23 -14.21 -16.91 26.84
CA ALA A 23 -15.48 -16.52 26.24
C ALA A 23 -15.54 -15.04 25.81
N ASP A 24 -14.95 -14.15 26.59
CA ASP A 24 -14.83 -12.72 26.27
C ASP A 24 -13.99 -12.47 25.02
N VAL A 25 -12.84 -13.16 24.87
CA VAL A 25 -12.00 -13.08 23.67
C VAL A 25 -12.73 -13.61 22.44
N ARG A 26 -13.49 -14.72 22.60
CA ARG A 26 -14.32 -15.26 21.52
C ARG A 26 -15.38 -14.25 21.06
N GLU A 27 -16.09 -13.60 21.99
CA GLU A 27 -17.10 -12.59 21.63
C GLU A 27 -16.48 -11.36 20.97
N ALA A 28 -15.31 -10.90 21.43
CA ALA A 28 -14.57 -9.82 20.80
C ALA A 28 -14.14 -10.18 19.36
N LEU A 29 -13.66 -11.41 19.13
CA LEU A 29 -13.31 -11.89 17.80
C LEU A 29 -14.53 -11.93 16.87
N LEU A 30 -15.68 -12.44 17.34
CA LEU A 30 -16.91 -12.46 16.56
C LEU A 30 -17.41 -11.04 16.25
N ALA A 31 -17.25 -10.09 17.16
CA ALA A 31 -17.55 -8.69 16.89
C ALA A 31 -16.64 -8.11 15.80
N ALA A 32 -15.34 -8.40 15.85
CA ALA A 32 -14.39 -8.01 14.81
C ALA A 32 -14.73 -8.62 13.44
N CYS A 33 -15.12 -9.89 13.37
CA CYS A 33 -15.53 -10.54 12.11
C CYS A 33 -16.78 -9.92 11.47
N ARG A 34 -17.67 -9.30 12.26
CA ARG A 34 -18.85 -8.59 11.76
C ARG A 34 -18.53 -7.20 11.20
N PHE A 35 -17.36 -6.65 11.52
CA PHE A 35 -16.91 -5.39 10.96
C PHE A 35 -16.46 -5.56 9.51
N ARG A 36 -16.73 -4.56 8.66
CA ARG A 36 -16.34 -4.59 7.25
C ARG A 36 -14.94 -4.00 7.06
N TRP A 37 -13.94 -4.88 7.03
CA TRP A 37 -12.51 -4.55 6.89
C TRP A 37 -12.07 -4.12 5.47
N THR A 38 -12.99 -3.88 4.53
CA THR A 38 -12.64 -3.57 3.13
C THR A 38 -11.96 -2.22 2.94
N ARG A 39 -12.06 -1.30 3.90
CA ARG A 39 -11.46 0.04 3.86
C ARG A 39 -10.71 0.32 5.17
N ILE A 40 -9.57 -0.33 5.35
CA ILE A 40 -8.68 -0.07 6.49
C ILE A 40 -7.74 1.08 6.13
N SER A 41 -7.73 2.12 6.96
CA SER A 41 -6.70 3.15 6.91
C SER A 41 -5.46 2.67 7.69
N PRO A 42 -4.24 3.03 7.25
CA PRO A 42 -3.02 2.81 8.04
C PRO A 42 -3.10 3.35 9.48
N ALA A 43 -3.95 4.35 9.74
CA ALA A 43 -4.21 4.88 11.09
C ALA A 43 -4.71 3.82 12.09
N VAL A 44 -5.38 2.76 11.62
CA VAL A 44 -5.84 1.65 12.45
C VAL A 44 -4.66 0.88 13.05
N PHE A 45 -3.57 0.68 12.28
CA PHE A 45 -2.37 -0.01 12.78
C PHE A 45 -1.66 0.80 13.87
N GLY A 46 -1.56 2.12 13.68
CA GLY A 46 -1.01 3.01 14.71
C GLY A 46 -1.82 3.01 16.00
N SER A 47 -3.16 3.04 15.87
CA SER A 47 -4.07 3.00 17.03
C SER A 47 -4.03 1.66 17.76
N ALA A 48 -3.97 0.54 17.01
CA ALA A 48 -3.88 -0.80 17.58
C ALA A 48 -2.57 -1.02 18.34
N LEU A 49 -1.44 -0.56 17.78
CA LEU A 49 -0.13 -0.66 18.44
C LEU A 49 -0.10 0.16 19.74
N GLN A 50 -0.67 1.35 19.73
CA GLN A 50 -0.76 2.18 20.93
C GLN A 50 -1.59 1.56 22.06
N LEU A 51 -2.55 0.68 21.75
CA LEU A 51 -3.37 0.00 22.76
C LEU A 51 -2.62 -1.13 23.48
N VAL A 52 -1.60 -1.72 22.85
CA VAL A 52 -0.79 -2.79 23.43
C VAL A 52 0.47 -2.28 24.14
N THR A 53 0.93 -1.06 23.86
CA THR A 53 2.06 -0.45 24.58
C THR A 53 1.62 0.30 25.85
N SER A 54 2.33 0.10 26.96
CA SER A 54 2.11 0.86 28.20
C SER A 54 2.40 2.36 28.05
N ALA A 55 1.71 3.21 28.82
CA ALA A 55 1.91 4.67 28.75
C ALA A 55 3.34 5.13 29.11
N LYS A 56 4.08 4.34 29.88
CA LYS A 56 5.46 4.59 30.28
C LYS A 56 6.44 4.25 29.15
N ASP A 57 6.20 3.13 28.47
CA ASP A 57 7.05 2.68 27.35
C ASP A 57 6.85 3.56 26.11
N ARG A 58 5.61 4.03 25.86
CA ARG A 58 5.33 4.99 24.77
C ARG A 58 6.15 6.28 24.87
N ARG A 59 6.34 6.82 26.10
CA ARG A 59 7.12 8.06 26.31
C ARG A 59 8.62 7.84 26.19
N ALA A 60 9.11 6.65 26.52
CA ALA A 60 10.53 6.31 26.43
C ALA A 60 10.95 5.97 25.00
N GLY A 61 10.06 5.35 24.20
CA GLY A 61 10.33 4.94 22.82
C GLY A 61 9.97 5.96 21.74
N GLY A 62 9.34 7.09 22.10
CA GLY A 62 8.88 8.09 21.12
C GLY A 62 7.78 7.58 20.19
N GLU A 63 7.00 6.59 20.64
CA GLU A 63 5.98 5.86 19.86
C GLU A 63 4.72 6.69 19.61
N HIS A 64 4.89 7.83 18.96
CA HIS A 64 3.81 8.67 18.50
C HIS A 64 3.46 8.32 17.06
N TYR A 65 2.20 7.99 16.84
CA TYR A 65 1.63 7.82 15.51
C TYR A 65 1.85 9.08 14.68
N THR A 66 2.49 8.94 13.53
CA THR A 66 2.57 10.01 12.51
C THR A 66 1.30 9.96 11.67
N THR A 67 0.57 11.09 11.63
CA THR A 67 -0.63 11.22 10.81
C THR A 67 -0.31 11.09 9.32
N GLU A 68 -1.28 10.62 8.55
CA GLU A 68 -1.16 10.56 7.09
C GLU A 68 -0.78 11.93 6.48
N GLU A 69 -1.39 13.01 6.97
CA GLU A 69 -1.06 14.37 6.54
C GLU A 69 0.42 14.72 6.77
N ASN A 70 0.97 14.37 7.93
CA ASN A 70 2.37 14.66 8.24
C ASN A 70 3.32 13.77 7.43
N ILE A 71 2.92 12.52 7.13
CA ILE A 71 3.68 11.64 6.23
C ILE A 71 3.75 12.26 4.84
N LEU A 72 2.60 12.68 4.28
CA LEU A 72 2.52 13.28 2.95
C LEU A 72 3.39 14.54 2.84
N ARG A 73 3.40 15.41 3.85
CA ARG A 73 4.29 16.58 3.89
C ARG A 73 5.78 16.24 3.75
N VAL A 74 6.18 15.02 4.09
CA VAL A 74 7.56 14.53 3.92
C VAL A 74 7.72 13.84 2.58
N VAL A 75 6.87 12.87 2.25
CA VAL A 75 7.06 12.03 1.06
C VAL A 75 6.73 12.75 -0.26
N ASP A 76 5.81 13.72 -0.23
CA ASP A 76 5.43 14.54 -1.39
C ASP A 76 6.64 15.26 -2.00
N PRO A 77 7.32 16.17 -1.26
CA PRO A 77 8.47 16.88 -1.80
C PRO A 77 9.72 15.99 -1.92
N LEU A 78 9.80 14.87 -1.20
CA LEU A 78 10.99 14.01 -1.22
C LEU A 78 11.10 13.22 -2.52
N PHE A 79 10.00 12.70 -3.05
CA PHE A 79 10.02 11.93 -4.30
C PHE A 79 8.68 11.85 -5.05
N LEU A 80 7.54 11.90 -4.36
CA LEU A 80 6.24 11.67 -5.02
C LEU A 80 5.86 12.79 -6.00
N ASP A 81 6.19 14.05 -5.70
CA ASP A 81 5.86 15.17 -6.59
C ASP A 81 6.57 15.06 -7.94
N GLU A 82 7.85 14.66 -7.92
CA GLU A 82 8.64 14.42 -9.12
C GLU A 82 8.07 13.24 -9.92
N LEU A 83 7.80 12.11 -9.27
CA LEU A 83 7.22 10.93 -9.93
C LEU A 83 5.85 11.23 -10.55
N ARG A 84 4.99 11.96 -9.84
CA ARG A 84 3.68 12.38 -10.35
C ARG A 84 3.83 13.36 -11.51
N ALA A 85 4.78 14.29 -11.45
CA ALA A 85 5.02 15.25 -12.53
C ALA A 85 5.52 14.54 -13.80
N GLU A 86 6.46 13.62 -13.67
CA GLU A 86 6.97 12.83 -14.79
C GLU A 86 5.87 11.95 -15.41
N ALA A 87 5.11 11.21 -14.59
CA ALA A 87 3.98 10.42 -15.07
C ALA A 87 2.98 11.28 -15.85
N ARG A 88 2.57 12.43 -15.29
CA ARG A 88 1.66 13.36 -15.96
C ARG A 88 2.22 13.91 -17.27
N GLY A 89 3.53 14.15 -17.35
CA GLY A 89 4.19 14.57 -18.58
C GLY A 89 4.05 13.52 -19.68
N LEU A 90 4.41 12.28 -19.39
CA LEU A 90 4.32 11.13 -20.30
C LEU A 90 2.87 10.84 -20.74
N LEU A 91 1.91 11.01 -19.83
CA LEU A 91 0.50 10.77 -20.11
C LEU A 91 -0.11 11.85 -21.02
N ARG A 92 0.33 13.11 -20.88
CA ARG A 92 -0.19 14.25 -21.65
C ARG A 92 0.43 14.38 -23.03
N ASP A 93 1.66 13.89 -23.21
CA ASP A 93 2.36 13.97 -24.48
C ASP A 93 1.83 12.87 -25.44
N PRO A 94 1.16 13.26 -26.56
CA PRO A 94 0.65 12.29 -27.53
C PRO A 94 1.76 11.55 -28.28
N SER A 95 2.98 12.09 -28.31
CA SER A 95 4.13 11.43 -28.93
C SER A 95 4.73 10.33 -28.07
N THR A 96 4.41 10.29 -26.77
CA THR A 96 4.90 9.26 -25.86
C THR A 96 4.44 7.88 -26.33
N THR A 97 5.39 6.97 -26.45
CA THR A 97 5.14 5.60 -26.87
C THR A 97 4.74 4.71 -25.69
N VAL A 98 4.08 3.59 -25.98
CA VAL A 98 3.79 2.56 -24.97
C VAL A 98 5.08 2.02 -24.33
N ALA A 99 6.19 1.96 -25.08
CA ALA A 99 7.48 1.52 -24.57
C ALA A 99 8.03 2.47 -23.49
N GLU A 100 7.87 3.78 -23.67
CA GLU A 100 8.28 4.78 -22.67
C GLU A 100 7.43 4.70 -21.40
N LEU A 101 6.11 4.53 -21.53
CA LEU A 101 5.23 4.29 -20.37
C LEU A 101 5.60 3.02 -19.62
N ARG A 102 5.93 1.94 -20.33
CA ARG A 102 6.42 0.69 -19.72
C ARG A 102 7.72 0.92 -18.97
N ARG A 103 8.68 1.62 -19.59
CA ARG A 103 9.97 1.96 -18.94
C ARG A 103 9.77 2.78 -17.66
N PHE A 104 8.86 3.75 -17.66
CA PHE A 104 8.51 4.51 -16.45
C PHE A 104 7.94 3.59 -15.36
N ARG A 105 6.96 2.75 -15.71
CA ARG A 105 6.32 1.80 -14.78
C ARG A 105 7.32 0.80 -14.20
N ASP A 106 8.24 0.30 -15.01
CA ASP A 106 9.28 -0.64 -14.57
C ASP A 106 10.25 0.03 -13.59
N ARG A 107 10.69 1.26 -13.87
CA ARG A 107 11.52 2.05 -12.93
C ARG A 107 10.79 2.37 -11.63
N LEU A 108 9.50 2.64 -11.69
CA LEU A 108 8.67 2.85 -10.49
C LEU A 108 8.62 1.58 -9.63
N ALA A 109 8.53 0.40 -10.26
CA ALA A 109 8.53 -0.89 -9.56
C ALA A 109 9.90 -1.23 -8.94
N GLU A 110 11.00 -0.72 -9.49
CA GLU A 110 12.36 -0.88 -8.95
C GLU A 110 12.69 0.11 -7.82
N THR A 111 11.82 1.08 -7.54
CA THR A 111 12.07 2.10 -6.52
C THR A 111 12.01 1.50 -5.12
N VAL A 112 13.08 1.67 -4.35
CA VAL A 112 13.18 1.17 -2.97
C VAL A 112 13.03 2.33 -1.98
N VAL A 113 12.00 2.26 -1.13
CA VAL A 113 11.78 3.20 -0.03
C VAL A 113 12.15 2.53 1.28
N VAL A 114 13.00 3.18 2.08
CA VAL A 114 13.48 2.65 3.37
C VAL A 114 13.11 3.61 4.49
N ASP A 115 12.49 3.07 5.53
CA ASP A 115 12.28 3.73 6.80
C ASP A 115 12.96 2.90 7.92
N PRO A 116 14.14 3.32 8.42
CA PRO A 116 14.91 2.55 9.39
C PRO A 116 14.30 2.56 10.80
N ALA A 117 13.22 3.32 11.04
CA ALA A 117 12.54 3.42 12.32
C ALA A 117 11.01 3.36 12.13
N CYS A 118 10.55 2.43 11.29
CA CYS A 118 9.20 2.45 10.72
C CYS A 118 8.05 2.19 11.70
N GLY A 119 8.31 1.67 12.90
CA GLY A 119 7.28 1.32 13.88
C GLY A 119 6.23 0.39 13.27
N CYS A 120 4.96 0.86 13.20
CA CYS A 120 3.87 0.13 12.53
C CYS A 120 3.89 0.20 10.99
N GLY A 121 4.88 0.86 10.39
CA GLY A 121 5.08 0.89 8.93
C GLY A 121 4.26 1.94 8.18
N ASN A 122 3.72 2.96 8.85
CA ASN A 122 2.79 3.91 8.21
C ASN A 122 3.42 4.73 7.07
N PHE A 123 4.68 5.15 7.21
CA PHE A 123 5.40 5.83 6.13
C PHE A 123 5.45 4.95 4.88
N LEU A 124 5.81 3.67 5.06
CA LEU A 124 5.91 2.70 3.97
C LEU A 124 4.53 2.40 3.35
N ALA A 125 3.50 2.24 4.17
CA ALA A 125 2.14 1.97 3.71
C ALA A 125 1.56 3.13 2.88
N VAL A 126 1.73 4.38 3.34
CA VAL A 126 1.27 5.58 2.63
C VAL A 126 2.09 5.79 1.36
N ALA A 127 3.42 5.74 1.44
CA ALA A 127 4.29 5.85 0.26
C ALA A 127 3.94 4.82 -0.82
N TYR A 128 3.78 3.56 -0.43
CA TYR A 128 3.38 2.48 -1.33
C TYR A 128 2.02 2.76 -1.98
N ARG A 129 1.01 3.17 -1.19
CA ARG A 129 -0.32 3.52 -1.72
C ARG A 129 -0.24 4.60 -2.79
N GLU A 130 0.51 5.67 -2.51
CA GLU A 130 0.66 6.80 -3.45
C GLU A 130 1.41 6.39 -4.72
N MET A 131 2.49 5.61 -4.60
CA MET A 131 3.21 5.07 -5.76
C MET A 131 2.32 4.14 -6.60
N ARG A 132 1.51 3.28 -5.97
CA ARG A 132 0.56 2.41 -6.65
C ARG A 132 -0.54 3.18 -7.38
N ALA A 133 -0.96 4.34 -6.87
CA ALA A 133 -1.89 5.21 -7.58
C ALA A 133 -1.28 5.72 -8.89
N VAL A 134 -0.04 6.23 -8.85
CA VAL A 134 0.70 6.67 -10.05
C VAL A 134 0.88 5.52 -11.05
N GLU A 135 1.30 4.34 -10.57
CA GLU A 135 1.48 3.17 -11.42
C GLU A 135 0.17 2.74 -12.11
N THR A 136 -0.96 2.82 -11.39
CA THR A 136 -2.28 2.47 -11.92
C THR A 136 -2.67 3.39 -13.07
N GLU A 137 -2.44 4.70 -12.94
CA GLU A 137 -2.69 5.67 -14.01
C GLU A 137 -1.91 5.31 -15.29
N VAL A 138 -0.63 4.95 -15.12
CA VAL A 138 0.24 4.56 -16.24
C VAL A 138 -0.22 3.24 -16.88
N ILE A 139 -0.60 2.24 -16.08
CA ILE A 139 -1.11 0.95 -16.58
C ILE A 139 -2.40 1.17 -17.38
N VAL A 140 -3.34 1.97 -16.88
CA VAL A 140 -4.59 2.28 -17.58
C VAL A 140 -4.29 2.92 -18.95
N ALA A 141 -3.35 3.85 -19.01
CA ALA A 141 -2.97 4.50 -20.26
C ALA A 141 -2.29 3.55 -21.26
N ILE A 142 -1.44 2.63 -20.78
CA ILE A 142 -0.84 1.58 -21.62
C ILE A 142 -1.94 0.74 -22.26
N LEU A 143 -2.89 0.24 -21.45
CA LEU A 143 -3.98 -0.61 -21.94
C LEU A 143 -4.89 0.13 -22.93
N ALA A 144 -5.15 1.42 -22.72
CA ALA A 144 -5.93 2.23 -23.64
C ALA A 144 -5.23 2.36 -25.01
N ARG A 145 -3.95 2.76 -25.01
CA ARG A 145 -3.16 2.95 -26.25
C ARG A 145 -2.94 1.64 -27.02
N GLU A 146 -2.84 0.50 -26.33
CA GLU A 146 -2.74 -0.81 -26.97
C GLU A 146 -4.03 -1.20 -27.69
N ARG A 147 -5.19 -0.99 -27.04
CA ARG A 147 -6.51 -1.25 -27.66
C ARG A 147 -6.78 -0.38 -28.87
N GLU A 148 -6.38 0.89 -28.82
CA GLU A 148 -6.50 1.81 -29.97
C GLU A 148 -5.70 1.29 -31.18
N ARG A 149 -4.45 0.87 -30.97
CA ARG A 149 -3.58 0.32 -32.02
C ARG A 149 -4.09 -1.01 -32.59
N GLU A 150 -4.65 -1.87 -31.75
CA GLU A 150 -5.30 -3.12 -32.21
C GLU A 150 -6.52 -2.80 -33.09
N GLY A 151 -7.36 -1.87 -32.65
CA GLY A 151 -8.53 -1.43 -33.42
C GLY A 151 -8.21 -0.67 -34.71
N GLU A 152 -7.03 -0.07 -34.84
CA GLU A 152 -6.53 0.51 -36.10
C GLU A 152 -6.06 -0.59 -37.07
N ARG A 153 -5.33 -1.60 -36.59
CA ARG A 153 -4.84 -2.72 -37.40
C ARG A 153 -5.97 -3.60 -37.96
N GLU A 154 -7.09 -3.72 -37.27
CA GLU A 154 -8.25 -4.47 -37.75
C GLU A 154 -9.07 -3.73 -38.82
N ARG A 155 -8.85 -2.42 -39.01
CA ARG A 155 -9.55 -1.59 -40.00
C ARG A 155 -8.78 -1.43 -41.31
N GLU A 156 -7.51 -1.82 -41.34
CA GLU A 156 -6.61 -1.79 -42.49
C GLU A 156 -6.62 -3.14 -43.22
#